data_AF-A0A7C1SC74-F1
#
_entry.id   AF-A0A7C1SC74-F1
#
_cell.length_a   1.000
_cell.length_b   1.000
_cell.length_c   1.000
_cell.angle_alpha   90.00
_cell.angle_beta   90.00
_cell.angle_gamma   90.00
#
_symmetry.space_group_name_H-M   'P 1'
#
loop_
_entity.id
_entity.type
_entity.pdbx_description
1 polymer ?
#
loop_
_entity_poly.entity_id
_entity_poly.type
_entity_poly.pdbx_seq_one_letter_code
_entity_poly.pdbx_strand_id
1 'polypeptide(L)'
;MSRLFADYIEKAKKILDDNWLGSSTKPAPSLYPHQWNWDSAFIAIGRSHYDTDRAIQEMESLFRAQWSNGMVPQIVFNADALGHYFPEPDFWQVEKSP
;
A
#
# COMPACT_ATOMS: atom_id res chain seq x y z
N MET A 1 -3.05 30.00 -4.36
CA MET A 1 -2.48 28.87 -5.12
C MET A 1 -2.85 29.02 -6.58
N SER A 2 -1.94 28.80 -7.53
CA SER A 2 -2.32 28.83 -8.96
C SER A 2 -3.23 27.64 -9.29
N ARG A 3 -4.14 27.80 -10.27
CA ARG A 3 -5.07 26.73 -10.71
C ARG A 3 -4.34 25.45 -11.10
N LEU A 4 -3.15 25.59 -11.69
CA LEU A 4 -2.27 24.47 -12.05
C LEU A 4 -1.90 23.59 -10.85
N PHE A 5 -1.61 24.18 -9.68
CA PHE A 5 -1.29 23.40 -8.47
C PHE A 5 -2.51 22.63 -7.93
N ALA A 6 -3.70 23.25 -7.97
CA ALA A 6 -4.93 22.56 -7.57
C ALA A 6 -5.21 21.34 -8.48
N ASP A 7 -4.97 21.47 -9.79
CA ASP A 7 -5.13 20.37 -10.74
C ASP A 7 -4.15 19.21 -10.46
N TYR A 8 -2.93 19.48 -9.98
CA TYR A 8 -1.99 18.43 -9.58
C TYR A 8 -2.40 17.71 -8.29
N ILE A 9 -2.96 18.43 -7.32
CA ILE A 9 -3.45 17.84 -6.07
C ILE A 9 -4.59 16.87 -6.36
N GLU A 10 -5.57 17.28 -7.16
CA GLU A 10 -6.71 16.41 -7.49
C GLU A 10 -6.29 15.19 -8.31
N LYS A 11 -5.32 15.34 -9.22
CA LYS A 11 -4.72 14.19 -9.93
C LYS A 11 -4.00 13.24 -8.98
N ALA A 12 -3.23 13.75 -8.03
CA ALA A 12 -2.52 12.92 -7.04
C ALA A 12 -3.49 12.13 -6.17
N LYS A 13 -4.56 12.79 -5.66
CA LYS A 13 -5.62 12.11 -4.90
C LYS A 13 -6.27 11.00 -5.72
N LYS A 14 -6.63 11.29 -6.98
CA LYS A 14 -7.22 10.30 -7.89
C LYS A 14 -6.30 9.09 -8.09
N ILE A 15 -5.00 9.28 -8.26
CA ILE A 15 -4.04 8.17 -8.40
C ILE A 15 -4.06 7.28 -7.16
N LEU A 16 -4.06 7.86 -5.96
CA LEU A 16 -4.11 7.09 -4.72
C LEU A 16 -5.43 6.33 -4.56
N ASP A 17 -6.55 6.93 -4.97
CA ASP A 17 -7.86 6.30 -4.89
C ASP A 17 -8.06 5.19 -5.94
N ASP A 18 -7.54 5.37 -7.14
CA ASP A 18 -7.56 4.33 -8.20
C ASP A 18 -6.70 3.11 -7.82
N ASN A 19 -5.69 3.29 -6.96
CA ASN A 19 -4.83 2.22 -6.45
C ASN A 19 -5.28 1.65 -5.10
N TRP A 20 -6.41 2.09 -4.56
CA TRP A 20 -6.92 1.59 -3.28
C TRP A 20 -7.44 0.15 -3.40
N LEU A 21 -6.97 -0.73 -2.52
CA LEU A 21 -7.34 -2.15 -2.46
C LEU A 21 -8.45 -2.45 -1.43
N GLY A 22 -8.99 -1.43 -0.75
CA GLY A 22 -10.01 -1.58 0.30
C GLY A 22 -9.46 -1.40 1.72
N SER A 23 -8.19 -1.75 1.95
CA SER A 23 -7.51 -1.54 3.24
C SER A 23 -6.08 -0.99 3.13
N SER A 24 -5.52 -0.99 1.93
CA SER A 24 -4.17 -0.49 1.63
C SER A 24 -4.09 -0.04 0.18
N THR A 25 -2.98 0.56 -0.21
CA THR A 25 -2.77 1.11 -1.55
C THR A 25 -1.63 0.37 -2.24
N LYS A 26 -1.87 -0.07 -3.47
CA LYS A 26 -0.80 -0.66 -4.29
C LYS A 26 0.10 0.44 -4.87
N PRO A 27 1.44 0.29 -4.92
CA PRO A 27 2.33 1.33 -5.41
C PRO A 27 2.12 1.69 -6.88
N ALA A 28 1.72 0.71 -7.70
CA ALA A 28 1.49 0.90 -9.12
C ALA A 28 0.28 0.09 -9.61
N PRO A 29 -0.43 0.54 -10.67
CA PRO A 29 -1.67 -0.10 -11.13
C PRO A 29 -1.54 -1.60 -11.47
N SER A 30 -0.42 -2.01 -12.07
CA SER A 30 -0.19 -3.38 -12.53
C SER A 30 1.15 -3.97 -12.07
N LEU A 31 2.23 -3.18 -12.08
CA LEU A 31 3.58 -3.68 -11.80
C LEU A 31 3.77 -4.14 -10.35
N TYR A 32 3.11 -3.49 -9.40
CA TYR A 32 3.21 -3.77 -7.97
C TYR A 32 1.80 -3.92 -7.40
N PRO A 33 1.17 -5.11 -7.51
CA PRO A 33 -0.25 -5.27 -7.21
C PRO A 33 -0.54 -5.61 -5.74
N HIS A 34 0.45 -5.44 -4.86
CA HIS A 34 0.41 -5.75 -3.43
C HIS A 34 0.69 -4.51 -2.58
N GLN A 35 0.48 -4.61 -1.27
CA GLN A 35 0.90 -3.57 -0.34
C GLN A 35 2.41 -3.69 -0.07
N TRP A 36 3.13 -2.58 -0.13
CA TRP A 36 4.57 -2.52 0.12
C TRP A 36 4.87 -1.61 1.30
N ASN A 37 5.78 -2.04 2.18
CA ASN A 37 6.04 -1.41 3.47
C ASN A 37 6.34 0.09 3.39
N TRP A 38 7.49 0.45 2.81
CA TRP A 38 7.91 1.85 2.73
C TRP A 38 6.97 2.70 1.85
N ASP A 39 6.39 2.12 0.78
CA ASP A 39 5.41 2.78 -0.07
C ASP A 39 4.16 3.16 0.75
N SER A 40 3.64 2.24 1.57
CA SER A 40 2.52 2.50 2.47
C SER A 40 2.82 3.64 3.44
N ALA A 41 4.04 3.76 3.96
CA ALA A 41 4.42 4.88 4.83
C ALA A 41 4.34 6.23 4.09
N PHE A 42 4.88 6.32 2.88
CA PHE A 42 4.79 7.55 2.08
C PHE A 42 3.36 7.85 1.61
N ILE A 43 2.59 6.82 1.26
CA ILE A 43 1.18 6.95 0.89
C ILE A 43 0.36 7.45 2.07
N ALA A 44 0.59 6.93 3.27
CA ALA A 44 -0.08 7.39 4.50
C ALA A 44 0.27 8.86 4.79
N ILE A 45 1.53 9.29 4.62
CA ILE A 45 1.91 10.72 4.71
C ILE A 45 1.09 11.54 3.72
N GLY A 46 1.03 11.11 2.45
CA GLY A 46 0.26 11.80 1.41
C GLY A 46 -1.24 11.91 1.74
N ARG A 47 -1.85 10.80 2.17
CA ARG A 47 -3.26 10.74 2.58
C ARG A 47 -3.54 11.55 3.83
N SER A 48 -2.60 11.62 4.79
CA SER A 48 -2.79 12.34 6.06
C SER A 48 -3.18 13.82 5.88
N HIS A 49 -2.82 14.42 4.74
CA HIS A 49 -3.16 15.80 4.39
C HIS A 49 -4.64 16.02 4.02
N TYR A 50 -5.40 14.97 3.68
CA TYR A 50 -6.79 15.12 3.21
C TYR A 50 -7.76 14.00 3.63
N ASP A 51 -7.26 12.85 4.08
CA ASP A 51 -8.04 11.69 4.50
C ASP A 51 -7.24 10.91 5.57
N THR A 52 -7.30 11.42 6.81
CA THR A 52 -6.55 10.87 7.95
C THR A 52 -7.01 9.45 8.31
N ASP A 53 -8.30 9.15 8.15
CA ASP A 53 -8.84 7.83 8.48
C ASP A 53 -8.24 6.75 7.57
N ARG A 54 -8.19 6.99 6.24
CA ARG A 54 -7.51 6.05 5.32
C ARG A 54 -6.00 5.99 5.54
N ALA A 55 -5.38 7.10 5.94
CA ALA A 55 -3.95 7.09 6.27
C ALA A 55 -3.65 6.18 7.47
N ILE A 56 -4.50 6.20 8.51
CA ILE A 56 -4.41 5.28 9.65
C ILE A 56 -4.66 3.85 9.19
N GLN A 57 -5.71 3.62 8.39
CA GLN A 57 -6.07 2.28 7.90
C GLN A 57 -4.95 1.62 7.10
N GLU A 58 -4.25 2.37 6.25
CA GLU A 58 -3.07 1.92 5.49
C GLU A 58 -1.97 1.38 6.41
N MET A 59 -1.68 2.10 7.51
CA MET A 59 -0.67 1.68 8.48
C MET A 59 -1.15 0.50 9.33
N GLU A 60 -2.42 0.50 9.77
CA GLU A 60 -2.99 -0.62 10.50
C GLU A 60 -2.98 -1.92 9.69
N SER A 61 -3.23 -1.85 8.37
CA SER A 61 -3.15 -3.04 7.51
C SER A 61 -1.73 -3.57 7.39
N LEU A 62 -0.74 -2.69 7.31
CA LEU A 62 0.66 -3.07 7.27
C LEU A 62 1.10 -3.74 8.58
N PHE A 63 0.74 -3.15 9.73
CA PHE A 63 1.10 -3.69 11.04
C PHE A 63 0.32 -4.95 11.41
N ARG A 64 -0.86 -5.21 10.83
CA ARG A 64 -1.53 -6.53 10.95
C ARG A 64 -0.72 -7.68 10.35
N ALA A 65 0.20 -7.40 9.42
CA ALA A 65 1.11 -8.38 8.83
C ALA A 65 2.47 -8.45 9.55
N GLN A 66 2.65 -7.72 10.65
CA GLN A 66 3.88 -7.76 11.43
C GLN A 66 4.08 -9.17 12.00
N TRP A 67 5.28 -9.69 11.82
CA TRP A 67 5.67 -11.00 12.32
C TRP A 67 5.74 -11.01 13.85
N SER A 68 5.63 -12.20 14.42
CA SER A 68 5.74 -12.51 15.85
C SER A 68 7.04 -12.01 16.50
N ASN A 69 8.11 -11.86 15.73
CA ASN A 69 9.39 -11.31 16.19
C ASN A 69 9.49 -9.78 16.10
N GLY A 70 8.44 -9.10 15.65
CA GLY A 70 8.36 -7.65 15.50
C GLY A 70 8.79 -7.12 14.13
N MET A 71 9.22 -7.97 13.19
CA MET A 71 9.55 -7.53 11.84
C MET A 71 8.29 -7.21 11.04
N VAL A 72 8.22 -6.00 10.46
CA VAL A 72 7.18 -5.65 9.48
C VAL A 72 7.68 -6.07 8.09
N PRO A 73 6.99 -6.99 7.39
CA PRO A 73 7.48 -7.51 6.11
C PRO A 73 7.51 -6.42 5.04
N GLN A 74 8.36 -6.59 4.03
CA GLN A 74 8.45 -5.64 2.91
C GLN A 74 7.20 -5.66 2.03
N ILE A 75 6.54 -6.80 1.90
CA ILE A 75 5.36 -7.01 1.05
C ILE A 75 4.27 -7.69 1.86
N VAL A 76 3.05 -7.16 1.79
CA VAL A 76 1.82 -7.82 2.24
C VAL A 76 1.02 -8.19 0.99
N PHE A 77 0.97 -9.48 0.68
CA PHE A 77 0.41 -9.99 -0.56
C PHE A 77 -1.12 -9.87 -0.58
N ASN A 78 -1.63 -9.38 -1.71
CA ASN A 78 -3.05 -9.35 -2.01
C ASN A 78 -3.45 -10.66 -2.69
N ALA A 79 -4.32 -11.44 -2.04
CA ALA A 79 -4.78 -12.75 -2.55
C ALA A 79 -5.47 -12.64 -3.92
N ASP A 80 -6.17 -11.54 -4.19
CA ASP A 80 -6.86 -11.31 -5.46
C ASP A 80 -5.90 -10.99 -6.63
N ALA A 81 -4.61 -10.79 -6.33
CA ALA A 81 -3.60 -10.40 -7.30
C ALA A 81 -2.45 -11.41 -7.44
N LEU A 82 -2.58 -12.61 -6.86
CA LEU A 82 -1.58 -13.67 -7.01
C LEU A 82 -1.45 -14.10 -8.48
N GLY A 83 -0.22 -14.40 -8.90
CA GLY A 83 0.13 -14.77 -10.28
C GLY A 83 0.43 -13.57 -11.18
N HIS A 84 0.38 -12.36 -10.65
CA HIS A 84 0.64 -11.10 -11.38
C HIS A 84 1.91 -10.38 -10.93
N TYR A 85 2.66 -10.95 -9.98
CA TYR A 85 3.96 -10.45 -9.54
C TYR A 85 4.94 -11.63 -9.40
N PHE A 86 6.24 -11.35 -9.39
CA PHE A 86 7.24 -12.36 -9.00
C PHE A 86 8.38 -11.66 -8.24
N PRO A 87 8.83 -12.21 -7.10
CA PRO A 87 8.48 -13.52 -6.54
C PRO A 87 7.22 -13.52 -5.66
N GLU A 88 6.44 -14.61 -5.75
CA GLU A 88 5.17 -14.83 -5.05
C GLU A 88 5.35 -15.42 -3.63
N PRO A 89 4.31 -15.46 -2.78
CA PRO A 89 4.41 -15.93 -1.40
C PRO A 89 5.04 -17.31 -1.22
N ASP A 90 4.75 -18.23 -2.13
CA ASP A 90 5.22 -19.62 -2.12
C ASP A 90 6.72 -19.71 -2.41
N PHE A 91 7.24 -18.87 -3.29
CA PHE A 91 8.67 -18.73 -3.53
C PHE A 91 9.39 -18.28 -2.25
N TRP A 92 8.81 -17.32 -1.54
CA TRP A 92 9.35 -16.78 -0.29
C TRP A 92 9.15 -17.69 0.93
N GLN A 93 8.21 -18.64 0.88
CA GLN A 93 7.80 -19.49 2.00
C GLN A 93 7.38 -18.66 3.22
N VAL A 94 6.53 -17.65 2.97
CA VAL A 94 6.11 -16.66 3.99
C VAL A 94 5.48 -17.30 5.22
N GLU A 95 4.89 -18.50 5.10
CA GLU A 95 4.32 -19.26 6.21
C GLU A 95 5.34 -19.67 7.28
N LYS A 96 6.64 -19.70 6.94
CA LYS A 96 7.73 -19.97 7.88
C LYS A 96 8.09 -18.78 8.75
N SER A 97 7.47 -17.64 8.45
CA SER A 97 7.75 -16.36 9.05
C SER A 97 6.43 -15.67 9.42
N PRO A 98 5.76 -16.15 10.48
CA PRO A 98 4.47 -15.67 10.91
C PRO A 98 4.56 -14.37 11.70
#